data_AF-A0A7K0I768-F1
#
_entry.id   AF-A0A7K0I768-F1
#
_cell.length_a   1.000
_cell.length_b   1.000
_cell.length_c   1.000
_cell.angle_alpha   90.00
_cell.angle_beta   90.00
_cell.angle_gamma   90.00
#
_symmetry.space_group_name_H-M   'P 1'
#
loop_
_entity.id
_entity.type
_entity.pdbx_description
1 polymer ?
#
loop_
_entity_poly.entity_id
_entity_poly.type
_entity_poly.pdbx_seq_one_letter_code
_entity_poly.pdbx_strand_id
1 'polypeptide(L)'
;LLSYAREDALRFFDINIRQSYYSKELIEALLHKANVFKVNDEELVLLRSMCDLEGTDEEVCRKMLRKYNLRYVILTAGSAFSSIYSPDEQSTIPTPKVQVVDTVGAGDSFSGAFVYSILTGKSLREAHQLAVETAAFVCTQEGAWPPYPNKE
;
A
#
# COMPACT_ATOMS: atom_id res chain seq x y z
N LEU A 1 -14.86 -9.70 -6.02
CA LEU A 1 -15.18 -8.59 -5.11
C LEU A 1 -14.94 -7.23 -5.78
N LEU A 2 -13.73 -6.92 -6.25
CA LEU A 2 -13.44 -5.63 -6.89
C LEU A 2 -14.37 -5.28 -8.07
N SER A 3 -14.80 -6.27 -8.87
CA SER A 3 -15.73 -6.07 -9.99
C SER A 3 -17.17 -5.74 -9.57
N TYR A 4 -17.53 -5.95 -8.31
CA TYR A 4 -18.86 -5.61 -7.78
C TYR A 4 -18.88 -4.24 -7.10
N ALA A 5 -17.70 -3.62 -6.89
CA ALA A 5 -17.61 -2.28 -6.36
C ALA A 5 -18.07 -1.26 -7.40
N ARG A 6 -18.66 -0.16 -6.94
CA ARG A 6 -19.05 0.95 -7.82
C ARG A 6 -17.83 1.53 -8.54
N GLU A 7 -18.09 2.17 -9.67
CA GLU A 7 -17.04 2.76 -10.50
C GLU A 7 -16.27 3.87 -9.76
N ASP A 8 -16.97 4.65 -8.94
CA ASP A 8 -16.45 5.75 -8.10
C ASP A 8 -15.78 5.28 -6.80
N ALA A 9 -15.89 4.01 -6.43
CA ALA A 9 -15.31 3.48 -5.21
C ALA A 9 -13.78 3.35 -5.28
N LEU A 10 -13.12 3.45 -4.14
CA LEU A 10 -11.74 2.98 -4.00
C LEU A 10 -11.71 1.44 -4.02
N ARG A 11 -11.10 0.89 -5.05
CA ARG A 11 -10.91 -0.55 -5.28
C ARG A 11 -9.46 -0.88 -4.94
N PHE A 12 -9.24 -1.17 -3.65
CA PHE A 12 -7.91 -1.40 -3.08
C PHE A 12 -7.48 -2.86 -3.24
N PHE A 13 -6.31 -3.07 -3.83
CA PHE A 13 -5.67 -4.38 -3.94
C PHE A 13 -4.33 -4.35 -3.19
N ASP A 14 -4.31 -5.00 -2.03
CA ASP A 14 -3.09 -5.35 -1.31
C ASP A 14 -2.66 -6.74 -1.78
N ILE A 15 -1.49 -6.86 -2.41
CA ILE A 15 -1.10 -8.13 -3.05
C ILE A 15 -0.83 -9.23 -2.01
N ASN A 16 -0.30 -8.85 -0.84
CA ASN A 16 -0.09 -9.65 0.36
C ASN A 16 0.17 -11.16 0.10
N ILE A 17 1.23 -11.46 -0.64
CA ILE A 17 1.47 -12.81 -1.16
C ILE A 17 1.76 -13.78 -0.01
N ARG A 18 1.18 -14.98 -0.11
CA ARG A 18 1.40 -16.09 0.84
C ARG A 18 1.67 -17.38 0.07
N GLN A 19 2.80 -18.01 0.38
CA GLN A 19 3.21 -19.29 -0.21
C GLN A 19 3.18 -19.20 -1.75
N SER A 20 2.51 -20.15 -2.41
CA SER A 20 2.41 -20.24 -3.87
C SER A 20 0.98 -20.05 -4.38
N TYR A 21 0.12 -19.35 -3.63
CA TYR A 21 -1.29 -19.12 -4.00
C TYR A 21 -1.46 -17.90 -4.92
N TYR A 22 -0.65 -17.80 -5.97
CA TYR A 22 -0.73 -16.71 -6.94
C TYR A 22 -0.35 -17.20 -8.33
N SER A 23 -0.82 -16.46 -9.35
CA SER A 23 -0.34 -16.59 -10.72
C SER A 23 -0.24 -15.20 -11.34
N LYS A 24 0.54 -15.08 -12.42
CA LYS A 24 0.66 -13.84 -13.17
C LYS A 24 -0.71 -13.35 -13.66
N GLU A 25 -1.50 -14.27 -14.19
CA GLU A 25 -2.81 -14.00 -14.76
C GLU A 25 -3.79 -13.50 -13.69
N LEU A 26 -3.76 -14.10 -12.48
CA LEU A 26 -4.61 -13.66 -11.37
C LEU A 26 -4.22 -12.25 -10.92
N ILE A 27 -2.93 -11.98 -10.75
CA ILE A 27 -2.42 -10.67 -10.33
C ILE A 27 -2.79 -9.60 -11.38
N GLU A 28 -2.55 -9.86 -12.66
CA GLU A 28 -2.92 -8.93 -13.73
C GLU A 28 -4.44 -8.71 -13.79
N ALA A 29 -5.25 -9.77 -13.62
CA ALA A 29 -6.71 -9.65 -13.59
C ALA A 29 -7.21 -8.81 -12.40
N LEU A 30 -6.55 -8.88 -11.23
CA LEU A 30 -6.88 -8.06 -10.07
C LEU A 30 -6.42 -6.61 -10.24
N LEU A 31 -5.22 -6.39 -10.81
CA LEU A 31 -4.70 -5.05 -11.13
C LEU A 31 -5.64 -4.30 -12.09
N HIS A 32 -6.16 -4.96 -13.11
CA HIS A 32 -7.15 -4.37 -14.03
C HIS A 32 -8.50 -4.02 -13.37
N LYS A 33 -8.80 -4.57 -12.19
CA LYS A 33 -10.04 -4.28 -11.43
C LYS A 33 -9.80 -3.27 -10.31
N ALA A 34 -8.56 -3.08 -9.88
CA ALA A 34 -8.18 -2.16 -8.83
C ALA A 34 -8.05 -0.72 -9.34
N ASN A 35 -8.06 0.23 -8.42
CA ASN A 35 -7.57 1.59 -8.67
C ASN A 35 -6.59 2.05 -7.58
N VAL A 36 -6.35 1.24 -6.56
CA VAL A 36 -5.25 1.39 -5.61
C VAL A 36 -4.52 0.06 -5.52
N PHE A 37 -3.20 0.08 -5.65
CA PHE A 37 -2.37 -1.11 -5.53
C PHE A 37 -1.32 -0.91 -4.43
N LYS A 38 -1.23 -1.87 -3.51
CA LYS A 38 -0.19 -1.90 -2.48
C LYS A 38 0.68 -3.15 -2.64
N VAL A 39 1.98 -2.93 -2.53
CA VAL A 39 3.03 -3.93 -2.67
C VAL A 39 4.17 -3.58 -1.72
N ASN A 40 4.81 -4.59 -1.13
CA ASN A 40 6.06 -4.38 -0.39
C ASN A 40 7.30 -4.56 -1.30
N ASP A 41 8.49 -4.30 -0.78
CA ASP A 41 9.76 -4.43 -1.51
C ASP A 41 10.05 -5.86 -1.97
N GLU A 42 9.82 -6.87 -1.12
CA GLU A 42 10.00 -8.29 -1.49
C GLU A 42 9.02 -8.73 -2.60
N GLU A 43 7.75 -8.34 -2.48
CA GLU A 43 6.71 -8.60 -3.48
C GLU A 43 6.99 -7.85 -4.78
N LEU A 44 7.58 -6.65 -4.73
CA LEU A 44 7.98 -5.91 -5.91
C LEU A 44 9.10 -6.66 -6.67
N VAL A 45 10.06 -7.25 -5.96
CA VAL A 45 11.09 -8.12 -6.57
C VAL A 45 10.46 -9.31 -7.28
N LEU A 46 9.48 -9.96 -6.64
CA LEU A 46 8.76 -11.07 -7.26
C LEU A 46 7.99 -10.64 -8.52
N LEU A 47 7.29 -9.49 -8.47
CA LEU A 47 6.58 -8.94 -9.64
C LEU A 47 7.53 -8.60 -10.78
N ARG A 48 8.71 -8.06 -10.48
CA ARG A 48 9.73 -7.77 -11.50
C ARG A 48 10.15 -9.03 -12.23
N SER A 49 10.43 -10.10 -11.50
CA SER A 49 10.80 -11.39 -12.09
C SER A 49 9.67 -12.02 -12.90
N MET A 50 8.42 -11.88 -12.44
CA MET A 50 7.27 -12.54 -13.08
C MET A 50 6.76 -11.78 -14.32
N CYS A 51 6.95 -10.46 -14.35
CA CYS A 51 6.41 -9.57 -15.38
C CYS A 51 7.50 -8.91 -16.24
N ASP A 52 8.75 -9.32 -16.12
CA ASP A 52 9.91 -8.76 -16.83
C ASP A 52 9.99 -7.23 -16.71
N LEU A 53 9.80 -6.72 -15.48
CA LEU A 53 9.80 -5.28 -15.21
C LEU A 53 11.19 -4.80 -14.83
N GLU A 54 11.80 -4.03 -15.72
CA GLU A 54 13.11 -3.42 -15.48
C GLU A 54 12.99 -1.99 -14.93
N GLY A 55 14.01 -1.55 -14.17
CA GLY A 55 14.15 -0.18 -13.67
C GLY A 55 14.30 -0.07 -12.15
N THR A 56 14.35 1.16 -11.65
CA THR A 56 14.29 1.48 -10.22
C THR A 56 12.90 1.19 -9.64
N ASP A 57 12.78 1.11 -8.31
CA ASP A 57 11.48 0.86 -7.67
C ASP A 57 10.43 1.89 -8.07
N GLU A 58 10.83 3.16 -8.12
CA GLU A 58 9.97 4.23 -8.62
C GLU A 58 9.54 3.99 -10.07
N GLU A 59 10.47 3.67 -10.96
CA GLU A 59 10.16 3.44 -12.38
C GLU A 59 9.17 2.29 -12.55
N VAL A 60 9.37 1.19 -11.83
CA VAL A 60 8.46 0.03 -11.86
C VAL A 60 7.09 0.39 -11.31
N CYS A 61 7.01 1.07 -10.16
CA CYS A 61 5.74 1.54 -9.59
C CYS A 61 5.00 2.49 -10.54
N ARG A 62 5.70 3.45 -11.16
CA ARG A 62 5.10 4.37 -12.14
C ARG A 62 4.68 3.66 -13.44
N LYS A 63 5.40 2.63 -13.89
CA LYS A 63 4.98 1.78 -15.01
C LYS A 63 3.68 1.04 -14.67
N MET A 64 3.57 0.44 -13.48
CA MET A 64 2.34 -0.23 -13.04
C MET A 64 1.17 0.74 -12.92
N LEU A 65 1.39 1.92 -12.31
CA LEU A 65 0.40 2.98 -12.18
C LEU A 65 -0.23 3.31 -13.54
N ARG A 66 0.60 3.55 -14.58
CA ARG A 66 0.14 3.85 -15.94
C ARG A 66 -0.48 2.65 -16.64
N LYS A 67 0.16 1.47 -16.60
CA LYS A 67 -0.29 0.26 -17.31
C LYS A 67 -1.71 -0.14 -16.90
N TYR A 68 -2.02 -0.03 -15.61
CA TYR A 68 -3.32 -0.47 -15.06
C TYR A 68 -4.26 0.69 -14.73
N ASN A 69 -3.93 1.92 -15.14
CA ASN A 69 -4.72 3.13 -14.88
C ASN A 69 -5.11 3.27 -13.39
N LEU A 70 -4.14 3.05 -12.51
CA LEU A 70 -4.33 3.12 -11.07
C LEU A 70 -4.30 4.59 -10.62
N ARG A 71 -5.12 4.92 -9.62
CA ARG A 71 -5.07 6.22 -8.93
C ARG A 71 -3.86 6.31 -8.01
N TYR A 72 -3.54 5.20 -7.33
CA TYR A 72 -2.41 5.14 -6.40
C TYR A 72 -1.66 3.81 -6.49
N VAL A 73 -0.33 3.87 -6.43
CA VAL A 73 0.54 2.73 -6.14
C VAL A 73 1.29 3.02 -4.84
N ILE A 74 1.19 2.11 -3.88
CA ILE A 74 1.83 2.19 -2.57
C ILE A 74 2.94 1.14 -2.52
N LEU A 75 4.17 1.59 -2.29
CA LEU A 75 5.32 0.75 -2.02
C LEU A 75 5.72 0.88 -0.55
N THR A 76 5.78 -0.21 0.18
CA THR A 76 6.29 -0.24 1.57
C THR A 76 7.59 -1.04 1.66
N ALA A 77 8.65 -0.43 2.17
CA ALA A 77 9.95 -1.07 2.40
C ALA A 77 10.21 -1.21 3.92
N GLY A 78 9.29 -1.88 4.61
CA GLY A 78 9.37 -2.18 6.04
C GLY A 78 9.83 -1.01 6.92
N SER A 79 10.98 -1.20 7.58
CA SER A 79 11.56 -0.24 8.53
C SER A 79 12.35 0.91 7.86
N ALA A 80 12.45 0.95 6.53
CA ALA A 80 13.20 1.96 5.81
C ALA A 80 12.30 3.14 5.41
N PHE A 81 11.30 2.90 4.55
CA PHE A 81 10.41 3.94 4.04
C PHE A 81 9.12 3.36 3.46
N SER A 82 8.18 4.25 3.15
CA SER A 82 7.12 3.97 2.19
C SER A 82 7.03 5.10 1.16
N SER A 83 6.54 4.77 -0.04
CA SER A 83 6.31 5.69 -1.14
C SER A 83 4.92 5.49 -1.71
N ILE A 84 4.21 6.58 -1.99
CA ILE A 84 2.92 6.55 -2.67
C ILE A 84 3.01 7.40 -3.93
N TYR A 85 2.64 6.81 -5.06
CA TYR A 85 2.65 7.43 -6.37
C TYR A 85 1.22 7.63 -6.86
N SER A 86 0.92 8.83 -7.36
CA SER A 86 -0.27 9.12 -8.16
C SER A 86 0.18 9.60 -9.56
N PRO A 87 -0.75 9.85 -10.51
CA PRO A 87 -0.39 10.38 -11.82
C PRO A 87 0.37 11.70 -11.73
N ASP A 88 -0.03 12.56 -10.80
CA ASP A 88 0.43 13.96 -10.70
C ASP A 88 1.44 14.18 -9.58
N GLU A 89 1.44 13.33 -8.55
CA GLU A 89 2.18 13.55 -7.32
C GLU A 89 2.91 12.28 -6.84
N GLN A 90 3.89 12.48 -5.97
CA GLN A 90 4.51 11.41 -5.20
C GLN A 90 4.79 11.86 -3.78
N SER A 91 4.79 10.91 -2.86
CA SER A 91 5.15 11.16 -1.47
C SER A 91 5.98 9.99 -0.96
N THR A 92 7.20 10.26 -0.51
CA THR A 92 8.07 9.29 0.18
C THR A 92 8.27 9.73 1.61
N ILE A 93 8.15 8.81 2.57
CA ILE A 93 8.28 9.06 4.00
C ILE A 93 9.17 7.96 4.61
N PRO A 94 10.26 8.32 5.30
CA PRO A 94 11.04 7.35 6.08
C PRO A 94 10.19 6.74 7.20
N THR A 95 10.34 5.44 7.44
CA THR A 95 9.61 4.78 8.51
C THR A 95 10.10 5.29 9.88
N PRO A 96 9.21 5.74 10.77
CA PRO A 96 9.59 6.20 12.10
C PRO A 96 10.31 5.11 12.90
N LYS A 97 11.35 5.51 13.64
CA LYS A 97 12.02 4.61 14.60
C LYS A 97 11.20 4.56 15.88
N VAL A 98 10.56 3.43 16.12
CA VAL A 98 9.76 3.14 17.33
C VAL A 98 10.29 1.89 18.02
N GLN A 99 9.98 1.73 19.31
CA GLN A 99 10.21 0.47 20.01
C GLN A 99 9.19 -0.57 19.52
N VAL A 100 9.63 -1.51 18.70
CA VAL A 100 8.77 -2.54 18.12
C VAL A 100 8.45 -3.60 19.18
N VAL A 101 7.16 -3.86 19.37
CA VAL A 101 6.62 -4.93 20.23
C VAL A 101 6.12 -6.08 19.37
N ASP A 102 5.23 -5.78 18.41
CA ASP A 102 4.69 -6.73 17.43
C ASP A 102 4.50 -5.96 16.10
N THR A 103 4.67 -6.60 14.95
CA THR A 103 4.46 -5.96 13.62
C THR A 103 3.18 -6.43 12.95
N VAL A 104 2.49 -7.41 13.53
CA VAL A 104 1.25 -7.95 13.01
C VAL A 104 0.20 -6.84 12.94
N GLY A 105 -0.46 -6.71 11.79
CA GLY A 105 -1.51 -5.71 11.55
C GLY A 105 -1.00 -4.31 11.14
N ALA A 106 0.30 -4.02 11.23
CA ALA A 106 0.83 -2.71 10.85
C ALA A 106 0.60 -2.38 9.35
N GLY A 107 0.72 -3.38 8.49
CA GLY A 107 0.46 -3.22 7.05
C GLY A 107 -1.03 -3.00 6.73
N ASP A 108 -1.93 -3.59 7.52
CA ASP A 108 -3.38 -3.42 7.36
C ASP A 108 -3.84 -2.07 7.93
N SER A 109 -3.27 -1.65 9.06
CA SER A 109 -3.55 -0.34 9.66
C SER A 109 -3.05 0.81 8.79
N PHE A 110 -1.90 0.65 8.11
CA PHE A 110 -1.44 1.56 7.06
C PHE A 110 -2.51 1.72 5.98
N SER A 111 -2.97 0.61 5.40
CA SER A 111 -3.96 0.59 4.32
C SER A 111 -5.28 1.24 4.76
N GLY A 112 -5.75 0.92 5.97
CA GLY A 112 -6.96 1.49 6.55
C GLY A 112 -6.87 3.00 6.75
N ALA A 113 -5.78 3.48 7.35
CA ALA A 113 -5.54 4.91 7.58
C ALA A 113 -5.38 5.70 6.28
N PHE A 114 -4.74 5.11 5.25
CA PHE A 114 -4.65 5.70 3.92
C PHE A 114 -6.05 5.83 3.27
N VAL A 115 -6.81 4.74 3.22
CA VAL A 115 -8.16 4.72 2.63
C VAL A 115 -9.08 5.72 3.34
N TYR A 116 -9.08 5.73 4.67
CA TYR A 116 -9.83 6.71 5.47
C TYR A 116 -9.47 8.16 5.09
N SER A 117 -8.17 8.45 4.98
CA SER A 117 -7.70 9.81 4.67
C SER A 117 -8.12 10.28 3.28
N ILE A 118 -7.98 9.43 2.27
CA ILE A 118 -8.39 9.76 0.91
C ILE A 118 -9.90 9.96 0.82
N LEU A 119 -10.69 9.09 1.48
CA LEU A 119 -12.16 9.21 1.47
C LEU A 119 -12.67 10.42 2.25
N THR A 120 -11.89 10.94 3.20
CA THR A 120 -12.21 12.16 3.96
C THR A 120 -11.66 13.44 3.31
N GLY A 121 -11.12 13.34 2.08
CA GLY A 121 -10.72 14.50 1.30
C GLY A 121 -9.34 15.08 1.67
N LYS A 122 -8.52 14.33 2.41
CA LYS A 122 -7.14 14.75 2.72
C LYS A 122 -6.26 14.71 1.48
N SER A 123 -5.22 15.54 1.47
CA SER A 123 -4.18 15.48 0.44
C SER A 123 -3.39 14.17 0.48
N LEU A 124 -2.69 13.84 -0.61
CA LEU A 124 -1.86 12.64 -0.68
C LEU A 124 -0.79 12.63 0.43
N ARG A 125 -0.18 13.78 0.72
CA ARG A 125 0.86 13.89 1.76
C ARG A 125 0.29 13.63 3.16
N GLU A 126 -0.85 14.21 3.48
CA GLU A 126 -1.53 14.00 4.77
C GLU A 126 -2.00 12.56 4.93
N ALA A 127 -2.54 11.96 3.86
CA ALA A 127 -2.96 10.56 3.86
C ALA A 127 -1.78 9.61 4.08
N HIS A 128 -0.65 9.86 3.41
CA HIS A 128 0.57 9.08 3.59
C HIS A 128 1.13 9.22 5.01
N GLN A 129 1.20 10.44 5.54
CA GLN A 129 1.70 10.71 6.88
C GLN A 129 0.87 9.98 7.94
N LEU A 130 -0.46 10.09 7.87
CA LEU A 130 -1.33 9.39 8.81
C LEU A 130 -1.18 7.87 8.71
N ALA A 131 -1.03 7.32 7.49
CA ALA A 131 -0.83 5.89 7.30
C ALA A 131 0.47 5.39 7.94
N VAL A 132 1.56 6.12 7.76
CA VAL A 132 2.86 5.83 8.38
C VAL A 132 2.79 5.89 9.91
N GLU A 133 2.19 6.95 10.45
CA GLU A 133 2.05 7.13 11.91
C GLU A 133 1.17 6.04 12.53
N THR A 134 0.08 5.68 11.86
CA THR A 134 -0.84 4.62 12.32
C THR A 134 -0.13 3.26 12.33
N ALA A 135 0.60 2.94 11.25
CA ALA A 135 1.37 1.69 11.17
C ALA A 135 2.47 1.64 12.24
N ALA A 136 3.21 2.74 12.42
CA ALA A 136 4.24 2.84 13.44
C ALA A 136 3.67 2.69 14.85
N PHE A 137 2.51 3.28 15.14
CA PHE A 137 1.81 3.09 16.41
C PHE A 137 1.44 1.62 16.63
N VAL A 138 0.83 0.96 15.64
CA VAL A 138 0.47 -0.47 15.76
C VAL A 138 1.70 -1.32 16.03
N CYS A 139 2.86 -0.99 15.44
CA CYS A 139 4.12 -1.68 15.73
C CYS A 139 4.56 -1.62 17.21
N THR A 140 4.05 -0.67 18.00
CA THR A 140 4.37 -0.52 19.42
C THR A 140 3.43 -1.29 20.35
N GLN A 141 2.41 -1.96 19.81
CA GLN A 141 1.37 -2.64 20.57
C GLN A 141 1.46 -4.15 20.35
N GLU A 142 0.82 -4.94 21.23
CA GLU A 142 0.68 -6.39 21.03
C GLU A 142 -0.55 -6.68 20.16
N GLY A 143 -0.38 -7.52 19.13
CA GLY A 143 -1.46 -7.98 18.26
C GLY A 143 -1.92 -6.98 17.20
N ALA A 144 -2.81 -7.45 16.31
CA ALA A 144 -3.18 -6.75 15.08
C ALA A 144 -4.16 -5.58 15.24
N TRP A 145 -4.96 -5.58 16.30
CA TRP A 145 -6.07 -4.64 16.52
C TRP A 145 -5.98 -4.01 17.92
N PRO A 146 -5.01 -3.13 18.17
CA PRO A 146 -4.90 -2.45 19.44
C PRO A 146 -5.97 -1.35 19.59
N PRO A 147 -6.29 -0.93 20.82
CA PRO A 147 -7.07 0.27 21.04
C PRO A 147 -6.29 1.49 20.54
N TYR A 148 -6.85 2.23 19.59
CA TYR A 148 -6.25 3.46 19.10
C TYR A 148 -6.50 4.60 20.10
N PRO A 149 -5.50 5.45 20.39
CA PRO A 149 -5.71 6.63 21.20
C PRO A 149 -6.78 7.53 20.55
N ASN A 150 -7.71 8.04 21.35
CA ASN A 150 -8.68 9.00 20.87
C ASN A 150 -7.96 10.23 20.32
N LYS A 151 -8.38 10.71 19.16
CA LYS A 151 -8.04 12.06 18.71
C LYS A 151 -8.89 13.02 19.53
N GLU A 152 -8.27 13.77 20.43
CA GLU A 152 -8.89 14.99 20.99
C GLU A 152 -9.26 15.97 19.87
#